data_AF-K2A9X0-F1
#
_entry.id   AF-K2A9X0-F1
#
_cell.length_a   1.000
_cell.length_b   1.000
_cell.length_c   1.000
_cell.angle_alpha   90.00
_cell.angle_beta   90.00
_cell.angle_gamma   90.00
#
_symmetry.space_group_name_H-M   'P 1'
#
loop_
_entity.id
_entity.type
_entity.pdbx_description
1 polymer ?
#
loop_
_entity_poly.entity_id
_entity_poly.type
_entity_poly.pdbx_seq_one_letter_code
_entity_poly.pdbx_strand_id
1 'polypeptide(L)'
;PDLSSIEPVIKLFREAGFTTKHLLYVDWRVDGWNQSDIYKNKIIKLKDIALTYGFTEWYVYSKDEQTYEELIKHKRALEIVHELGGKNFVACERDTALLMRGLLDVTILPRTTPLANFHQQGGTLVVNGDMSLELWENGNKWKSSDETHLFITDGVIKKLKGAYVYFAQNLPVQPNRNYKLEYEVVNMATPGLSLSQGGGSCVSKSIMLPSNTGHHAVIFRTNNLRSLRFAAEVDSEFILDNISVSAVTSENGKEIIPWAYNNPQAGIEKPGTYKMIYGKSLIIDGFKGVCNYAYQSGECWNDWANETWRPHVMAYPTQETPIPTLQWEALREGIDALRYSIVE
;
A
#
# COMPACT_ATOMS: atom_id res chain seq x y z
N PRO A 1 -19.77 -13.72 -16.26
CA PRO A 1 -20.15 -12.58 -15.38
C PRO A 1 -20.98 -11.59 -16.17
N ASP A 2 -22.07 -11.11 -15.59
CA ASP A 2 -22.98 -10.19 -16.25
C ASP A 2 -22.42 -8.77 -16.22
N LEU A 3 -22.24 -8.18 -17.40
CA LEU A 3 -21.83 -6.78 -17.59
C LEU A 3 -22.98 -5.93 -18.17
N SER A 4 -24.18 -6.49 -18.29
CA SER A 4 -25.33 -5.87 -18.96
C SER A 4 -25.75 -4.54 -18.35
N SER A 5 -25.49 -4.32 -17.06
CA SER A 5 -25.80 -3.08 -16.36
C SER A 5 -24.76 -1.97 -16.55
N ILE A 6 -23.54 -2.30 -17.00
CA ILE A 6 -22.44 -1.33 -17.09
C ILE A 6 -22.69 -0.31 -18.19
N GLU A 7 -23.09 -0.78 -19.37
CA GLU A 7 -23.26 0.07 -20.54
C GLU A 7 -24.34 1.15 -20.34
N PRO A 8 -25.55 0.84 -19.81
CA PRO A 8 -26.53 1.86 -19.43
C PRO A 8 -25.99 2.91 -18.46
N VAL A 9 -25.21 2.50 -17.45
CA VAL A 9 -24.62 3.42 -16.45
C VAL A 9 -23.58 4.33 -17.09
N ILE A 10 -22.71 3.79 -17.93
CA ILE A 10 -21.70 4.58 -18.66
C ILE A 10 -22.38 5.60 -19.59
N LYS A 11 -23.46 5.19 -20.26
CA LYS A 11 -24.23 6.11 -21.10
C LYS A 11 -24.76 7.29 -20.29
N LEU A 12 -25.33 7.04 -19.11
CA LEU A 12 -25.77 8.08 -18.19
C LEU A 12 -24.62 8.98 -17.73
N PHE A 13 -23.42 8.43 -17.48
CA PHE A 13 -22.25 9.24 -17.16
C PHE A 13 -21.87 10.19 -18.31
N ARG A 14 -21.91 9.71 -19.55
CA ARG A 14 -21.62 10.57 -20.71
C ARG A 14 -22.71 11.62 -20.94
N GLU A 15 -23.98 11.25 -20.80
CA GLU A 15 -25.13 12.17 -20.88
C GLU A 15 -25.07 13.24 -19.78
N ALA A 16 -24.61 12.89 -18.58
CA ALA A 16 -24.35 13.82 -17.47
C ALA A 16 -23.05 14.64 -17.63
N GLY A 17 -22.34 14.52 -18.76
CA GLY A 17 -21.18 15.34 -19.09
C GLY A 17 -19.87 14.90 -18.44
N PHE A 18 -19.79 13.69 -17.87
CA PHE A 18 -18.52 13.18 -17.35
C PHE A 18 -17.53 12.93 -18.51
N THR A 19 -16.39 13.62 -18.50
CA THR A 19 -15.37 13.58 -19.57
C THR A 19 -14.10 12.81 -19.18
N THR A 20 -14.10 12.12 -18.03
CA THR A 20 -12.94 11.34 -17.61
C THR A 20 -12.56 10.28 -18.64
N LYS A 21 -11.25 10.06 -18.77
CA LYS A 21 -10.63 9.01 -19.58
C LYS A 21 -10.43 7.70 -18.81
N HIS A 22 -10.67 7.73 -17.49
CA HIS A 22 -10.47 6.61 -16.58
C HIS A 22 -11.80 5.90 -16.28
N LEU A 23 -11.86 4.59 -16.50
CA LEU A 23 -12.93 3.72 -16.02
C LEU A 23 -12.43 2.93 -14.81
N LEU A 24 -13.15 3.02 -13.68
CA LEU A 24 -12.90 2.22 -12.48
C LEU A 24 -14.03 1.20 -12.34
N TYR A 25 -13.73 -0.07 -12.57
CA TYR A 25 -14.70 -1.16 -12.50
C TYR A 25 -14.51 -1.98 -11.23
N VAL A 26 -15.54 -2.06 -10.39
CA VAL A 26 -15.49 -2.82 -9.14
C VAL A 26 -15.83 -4.29 -9.38
N ASP A 27 -14.82 -5.14 -9.45
CA ASP A 27 -14.97 -6.60 -9.57
C ASP A 27 -14.69 -7.34 -8.26
N TRP A 28 -15.20 -6.83 -7.15
CA TRP A 28 -14.96 -7.36 -5.80
C TRP A 28 -15.23 -8.87 -5.60
N ARG A 29 -16.10 -9.48 -6.42
CA ARG A 29 -16.36 -10.94 -6.40
C ARG A 29 -15.34 -11.74 -7.20
N VAL A 30 -14.71 -11.09 -8.19
CA VAL A 30 -13.74 -11.67 -9.11
C VAL A 30 -14.29 -12.94 -9.80
N ASP A 31 -15.59 -12.96 -10.12
CA ASP A 31 -16.29 -14.16 -10.54
C ASP A 31 -15.66 -14.80 -11.80
N GLY A 32 -15.39 -16.11 -11.73
CA GLY A 32 -14.78 -16.88 -12.81
C GLY A 32 -13.24 -16.85 -12.83
N TRP A 33 -12.59 -16.25 -11.82
CA TRP A 33 -11.12 -16.18 -11.73
C TRP A 33 -10.40 -17.53 -11.80
N ASN A 34 -11.04 -18.61 -11.35
CA ASN A 34 -10.51 -19.97 -11.39
C ASN A 34 -10.63 -20.64 -12.77
N GLN A 35 -11.28 -19.97 -13.73
CA GLN A 35 -11.47 -20.41 -15.11
C GLN A 35 -10.94 -19.30 -16.03
N SER A 36 -9.64 -19.35 -16.31
CA SER A 36 -8.91 -18.28 -17.02
C SER A 36 -9.60 -17.77 -18.28
N ASP A 37 -10.17 -18.65 -19.10
CA ASP A 37 -10.85 -18.26 -20.34
C ASP A 37 -12.15 -17.48 -20.08
N ILE A 38 -12.92 -17.87 -19.07
CA ILE A 38 -14.15 -17.16 -18.68
C ILE A 38 -13.81 -15.77 -18.16
N TYR A 39 -12.80 -15.67 -17.29
CA TYR A 39 -12.38 -14.38 -16.75
C TYR A 39 -11.78 -13.50 -17.84
N LYS A 40 -10.93 -14.04 -18.71
CA LYS A 40 -10.37 -13.33 -19.86
C LYS A 40 -11.46 -12.77 -20.77
N ASN A 41 -12.47 -13.56 -21.09
CA ASN A 41 -13.62 -13.11 -21.88
C ASN A 41 -14.42 -11.99 -21.19
N LYS A 42 -14.55 -12.02 -19.87
CA LYS A 42 -15.15 -10.92 -19.10
C LYS A 42 -14.34 -9.63 -19.28
N ILE A 43 -13.02 -9.71 -19.10
CA ILE A 43 -12.15 -8.53 -19.17
C ILE A 43 -12.05 -7.98 -20.60
N ILE A 44 -12.07 -8.83 -21.63
CA ILE A 44 -12.17 -8.40 -23.03
C ILE A 44 -13.45 -7.57 -23.23
N LYS A 45 -14.61 -8.09 -22.79
CA LYS A 45 -15.88 -7.35 -22.91
C LYS A 45 -15.85 -6.02 -22.16
N LEU A 46 -15.29 -6.00 -20.94
CA LEU A 46 -15.13 -4.75 -20.18
C LEU A 46 -14.26 -3.74 -20.93
N LYS A 47 -13.13 -4.19 -21.49
CA LYS A 47 -12.24 -3.36 -22.30
C LYS A 47 -12.96 -2.81 -23.52
N ASP A 48 -13.71 -3.64 -24.25
CA ASP A 48 -14.45 -3.22 -25.44
C ASP A 48 -15.49 -2.14 -25.11
N ILE A 49 -16.23 -2.32 -24.01
CA ILE A 49 -17.15 -1.31 -23.48
C ILE A 49 -16.38 -0.02 -23.14
N ALA A 50 -15.29 -0.12 -22.39
CA ALA A 50 -14.48 1.03 -22.00
C ALA A 50 -14.02 1.86 -23.21
N LEU A 51 -13.46 1.19 -24.23
CA LEU A 51 -12.96 1.82 -25.44
C LEU A 51 -14.10 2.43 -26.28
N THR A 52 -15.22 1.73 -26.41
CA THR A 52 -16.41 2.20 -27.15
C THR A 52 -16.90 3.56 -26.63
N TYR A 53 -16.86 3.74 -25.31
CA TYR A 53 -17.30 4.98 -24.66
C TYR A 53 -16.15 5.95 -24.35
N GLY A 54 -15.00 5.79 -25.02
CA GLY A 54 -13.89 6.77 -25.00
C GLY A 54 -13.03 6.75 -23.73
N PHE A 55 -13.10 5.71 -22.90
CA PHE A 55 -12.16 5.51 -21.81
C PHE A 55 -10.86 4.92 -22.35
N THR A 56 -9.74 5.62 -22.17
CA THR A 56 -8.42 5.16 -22.64
C THR A 56 -7.62 4.47 -21.55
N GLU A 57 -8.02 4.63 -20.28
CA GLU A 57 -7.43 3.95 -19.14
C GLU A 57 -8.55 3.27 -18.35
N TRP A 58 -8.33 2.01 -17.97
CA TRP A 58 -9.34 1.25 -17.25
C TRP A 58 -8.69 0.40 -16.16
N TYR A 59 -9.37 0.36 -15.04
CA TYR A 59 -8.90 -0.21 -13.79
C TYR A 59 -9.92 -1.25 -13.32
N VAL A 60 -9.42 -2.40 -12.88
CA VAL A 60 -10.24 -3.50 -12.36
C VAL A 60 -9.95 -3.68 -10.89
N TYR A 61 -11.00 -3.57 -10.07
CA TYR A 61 -10.91 -3.78 -8.64
C TYR A 61 -10.87 -5.27 -8.34
N SER A 62 -9.93 -5.71 -7.51
CA SER A 62 -9.87 -7.12 -7.08
C SER A 62 -10.67 -7.36 -5.79
N LYS A 63 -10.45 -8.50 -5.14
CA LYS A 63 -11.15 -8.89 -3.92
C LYS A 63 -10.83 -7.94 -2.78
N ASP A 64 -11.87 -7.41 -2.14
CA ASP A 64 -11.79 -6.30 -1.21
C ASP A 64 -11.10 -6.64 0.12
N GLU A 65 -10.18 -5.80 0.58
CA GLU A 65 -9.53 -5.83 1.92
C GLU A 65 -8.96 -7.19 2.35
N GLN A 66 -8.47 -7.97 1.37
CA GLN A 66 -7.95 -9.32 1.64
C GLN A 66 -6.47 -9.33 2.02
N THR A 67 -6.05 -10.41 2.69
CA THR A 67 -4.62 -10.68 2.94
C THR A 67 -3.90 -11.10 1.65
N TYR A 68 -2.57 -11.06 1.66
CA TYR A 68 -1.75 -11.56 0.55
C TYR A 68 -2.11 -13.00 0.15
N GLU A 69 -2.28 -13.90 1.12
CA GLU A 69 -2.56 -15.32 0.88
C GLU A 69 -3.89 -15.54 0.14
N GLU A 70 -4.87 -14.67 0.37
CA GLU A 70 -6.13 -14.69 -0.36
C GLU A 70 -6.01 -14.02 -1.73
N LEU A 71 -5.39 -12.83 -1.82
CA LEU A 71 -5.25 -12.11 -3.08
C LEU A 71 -4.41 -12.87 -4.11
N ILE A 72 -3.33 -13.54 -3.68
CA ILE A 72 -2.45 -14.25 -4.61
C ILE A 72 -3.13 -15.45 -5.28
N LYS A 73 -4.22 -15.99 -4.70
CA LYS A 73 -5.04 -17.00 -5.38
C LYS A 73 -5.60 -16.46 -6.71
N HIS A 74 -5.86 -15.16 -6.77
CA HIS A 74 -6.33 -14.45 -7.95
C HIS A 74 -5.21 -13.94 -8.85
N LYS A 75 -3.95 -14.38 -8.65
CA LYS A 75 -2.78 -13.93 -9.45
C LYS A 75 -3.05 -13.98 -10.95
N ARG A 76 -3.59 -15.09 -11.46
CA ARG A 76 -3.85 -15.24 -12.89
C ARG A 76 -4.88 -14.23 -13.41
N ALA A 77 -5.88 -13.89 -12.60
CA ALA A 77 -6.88 -12.88 -12.95
C ALA A 77 -6.25 -11.48 -13.05
N LEU A 78 -5.36 -11.13 -12.12
CA LEU A 78 -4.61 -9.87 -12.15
C LEU A 78 -3.68 -9.78 -13.38
N GLU A 79 -2.98 -10.87 -13.71
CA GLU A 79 -2.15 -10.96 -14.91
C GLU A 79 -2.96 -10.79 -16.20
N ILE A 80 -4.14 -11.40 -16.28
CA ILE A 80 -5.04 -11.26 -17.45
C ILE A 80 -5.42 -9.79 -17.68
N VAL A 81 -5.67 -9.02 -16.61
CA VAL A 81 -5.97 -7.59 -16.71
C VAL A 81 -4.79 -6.85 -17.34
N HIS A 82 -3.56 -7.11 -16.87
CA HIS A 82 -2.35 -6.52 -17.44
C HIS A 82 -2.09 -6.94 -18.89
N GLU A 83 -2.23 -8.22 -19.22
CA GLU A 83 -2.09 -8.76 -20.59
C GLU A 83 -3.00 -8.03 -21.59
N LEU A 84 -4.18 -7.59 -21.14
CA LEU A 84 -5.15 -6.89 -21.97
C LEU A 84 -4.98 -5.36 -21.97
N GLY A 85 -4.00 -4.85 -21.22
CA GLY A 85 -3.65 -3.43 -21.11
C GLY A 85 -4.40 -2.66 -20.02
N GLY A 86 -5.10 -3.37 -19.13
CA GLY A 86 -5.77 -2.78 -17.97
C GLY A 86 -4.83 -2.60 -16.78
N LYS A 87 -5.33 -1.94 -15.75
CA LYS A 87 -4.64 -1.73 -14.48
C LYS A 87 -5.41 -2.38 -13.34
N ASN A 88 -4.73 -2.90 -12.33
CA ASN A 88 -5.34 -3.49 -11.14
C ASN A 88 -5.31 -2.50 -9.98
N PHE A 89 -6.42 -2.42 -9.24
CA PHE A 89 -6.48 -1.67 -7.99
C PHE A 89 -7.19 -2.46 -6.89
N VAL A 90 -6.80 -2.27 -5.63
CA VAL A 90 -7.41 -2.98 -4.50
C VAL A 90 -7.17 -2.24 -3.19
N ALA A 91 -8.15 -2.26 -2.28
CA ALA A 91 -7.93 -1.91 -0.88
C ALA A 91 -7.29 -3.10 -0.16
N CYS A 92 -6.18 -2.84 0.52
CA CYS A 92 -5.49 -3.83 1.33
C CYS A 92 -4.56 -3.15 2.33
N GLU A 93 -3.88 -3.93 3.15
CA GLU A 93 -2.82 -3.42 4.02
C GLU A 93 -1.53 -3.15 3.24
N ARG A 94 -0.71 -2.21 3.73
CA ARG A 94 0.59 -1.83 3.14
C ARG A 94 1.45 -3.06 2.79
N ASP A 95 1.54 -3.98 3.73
CA ASP A 95 2.40 -5.17 3.63
C ASP A 95 1.91 -6.10 2.51
N THR A 96 0.58 -6.23 2.35
CA THR A 96 -0.05 -6.94 1.23
C THR A 96 0.23 -6.23 -0.10
N ALA A 97 0.10 -4.90 -0.16
CA ALA A 97 0.39 -4.13 -1.36
C ALA A 97 1.83 -4.33 -1.85
N LEU A 98 2.81 -4.25 -0.93
CA LEU A 98 4.22 -4.49 -1.25
C LEU A 98 4.48 -5.92 -1.76
N LEU A 99 3.83 -6.92 -1.16
CA LEU A 99 3.95 -8.30 -1.63
C LEU A 99 3.32 -8.55 -2.99
N MET A 100 2.29 -7.79 -3.33
CA MET A 100 1.59 -7.85 -4.61
C MET A 100 2.20 -6.91 -5.66
N ARG A 101 3.39 -6.35 -5.39
CA ARG A 101 4.10 -5.49 -6.35
C ARG A 101 4.35 -6.23 -7.67
N GLY A 102 4.10 -5.54 -8.76
CA GLY A 102 4.08 -6.11 -10.11
C GLY A 102 2.70 -6.64 -10.55
N LEU A 103 1.80 -6.95 -9.62
CA LEU A 103 0.40 -7.32 -9.93
C LEU A 103 -0.58 -6.17 -9.72
N LEU A 104 -0.29 -5.25 -8.80
CA LEU A 104 -1.11 -4.06 -8.52
C LEU A 104 -0.50 -2.80 -9.15
N ASP A 105 -1.35 -1.93 -9.68
CA ASP A 105 -0.99 -0.60 -10.17
C ASP A 105 -1.36 0.49 -9.16
N VAL A 106 -2.48 0.30 -8.47
CA VAL A 106 -2.99 1.22 -7.44
C VAL A 106 -3.32 0.40 -6.20
N THR A 107 -3.02 0.93 -5.03
CA THR A 107 -3.52 0.38 -3.76
C THR A 107 -4.30 1.44 -3.01
N ILE A 108 -5.39 1.05 -2.38
CA ILE A 108 -6.16 1.90 -1.50
C ILE A 108 -5.73 1.55 -0.08
N LEU A 109 -5.16 2.52 0.63
CA LEU A 109 -4.61 2.34 1.97
C LEU A 109 -5.29 3.31 2.93
N PRO A 110 -5.49 2.94 4.21
CA PRO A 110 -5.86 3.89 5.24
C PRO A 110 -4.96 5.13 5.20
N ARG A 111 -5.53 6.32 5.37
CA ARG A 111 -4.78 7.58 5.29
C ARG A 111 -3.59 7.65 6.26
N THR A 112 -3.68 6.95 7.38
CA THR A 112 -2.66 6.86 8.43
C THR A 112 -1.53 5.87 8.12
N THR A 113 -1.60 5.17 6.99
CA THR A 113 -0.56 4.20 6.61
C THR A 113 0.74 4.94 6.26
N PRO A 114 1.89 4.57 6.89
CA PRO A 114 3.17 5.18 6.56
C PRO A 114 3.64 4.77 5.17
N LEU A 115 3.89 5.76 4.32
CA LEU A 115 4.37 5.58 2.94
C LEU A 115 5.90 5.68 2.80
N ALA A 116 6.63 5.72 3.93
CA ALA A 116 8.08 5.65 3.94
C ALA A 116 8.56 4.44 3.09
N ASN A 117 9.44 4.74 2.14
CA ASN A 117 10.03 3.80 1.17
C ASN A 117 9.02 3.02 0.30
N PHE A 118 7.73 3.40 0.29
CA PHE A 118 6.70 2.74 -0.51
C PHE A 118 6.92 2.94 -2.01
N HIS A 119 7.43 4.10 -2.41
CA HIS A 119 7.65 4.52 -3.79
C HIS A 119 8.99 4.06 -4.39
N GLN A 120 9.93 3.55 -3.57
CA GLN A 120 11.26 3.17 -4.07
C GLN A 120 11.18 2.02 -5.09
N GLN A 121 11.84 2.18 -6.24
CA GLN A 121 12.04 1.10 -7.22
C GLN A 121 12.79 -0.05 -6.53
N GLY A 122 12.23 -1.27 -6.56
CA GLY A 122 12.72 -2.42 -5.82
C GLY A 122 11.99 -2.70 -4.50
N GLY A 123 11.26 -1.69 -3.97
CA GLY A 123 10.22 -1.84 -2.94
C GLY A 123 10.64 -2.63 -1.71
N THR A 124 11.49 -2.02 -0.87
CA THR A 124 11.87 -2.63 0.40
C THR A 124 10.65 -3.04 1.22
N LEU A 125 10.66 -4.29 1.71
CA LEU A 125 9.66 -4.83 2.63
C LEU A 125 9.83 -4.28 4.04
N VAL A 126 10.99 -3.71 4.35
CA VAL A 126 11.31 -3.09 5.63
C VAL A 126 10.61 -1.73 5.73
N VAL A 127 9.93 -1.50 6.84
CA VAL A 127 9.45 -0.19 7.28
C VAL A 127 10.58 0.51 8.04
N ASN A 128 10.81 1.79 7.76
CA ASN A 128 11.86 2.59 8.40
C ASN A 128 13.26 1.95 8.25
N GLY A 129 13.65 1.66 7.00
CA GLY A 129 14.94 1.06 6.67
C GLY A 129 16.09 2.07 6.66
N ASP A 130 15.75 3.34 6.41
CA ASP A 130 16.55 4.57 6.49
C ASP A 130 16.65 5.14 7.91
N MET A 131 16.04 4.47 8.89
CA MET A 131 16.13 4.79 10.32
C MET A 131 15.77 6.24 10.67
N SER A 132 14.95 6.90 9.85
CA SER A 132 14.51 8.28 10.03
C SER A 132 13.52 8.44 11.18
N LEU A 133 12.89 7.34 11.62
CA LEU A 133 12.04 7.29 12.81
C LEU A 133 12.74 6.57 13.97
N GLU A 134 12.57 7.08 15.20
CA GLU A 134 13.10 6.41 16.41
C GLU A 134 12.34 5.11 16.71
N LEU A 135 12.94 4.18 17.47
CA LEU A 135 12.38 2.83 17.73
C LEU A 135 10.96 2.83 18.32
N TRP A 136 10.58 3.87 19.05
CA TRP A 136 9.30 4.01 19.75
C TRP A 136 8.28 4.88 18.99
N GLU A 137 8.67 5.48 17.87
CA GLU A 137 7.76 6.33 17.10
C GLU A 137 6.68 5.50 16.39
N ASN A 138 5.44 6.01 16.42
CA ASN A 138 4.31 5.34 15.78
C ASN A 138 4.57 5.13 14.29
N GLY A 139 4.47 3.87 13.86
CA GLY A 139 4.76 3.46 12.49
C GLY A 139 6.15 2.86 12.30
N ASN A 140 7.07 3.02 13.27
CA ASN A 140 8.27 2.21 13.33
C ASN A 140 7.90 0.77 13.72
N LYS A 141 8.13 -0.19 12.82
CA LYS A 141 7.80 -1.62 13.06
C LYS A 141 8.95 -2.41 13.66
N TRP A 142 10.09 -1.78 13.93
CA TRP A 142 11.23 -2.42 14.58
C TRP A 142 10.94 -2.69 16.06
N LYS A 143 11.32 -3.89 16.52
CA LYS A 143 11.29 -4.28 17.94
C LYS A 143 12.72 -4.52 18.39
N SER A 144 13.19 -3.77 19.39
CA SER A 144 14.46 -4.03 20.06
C SER A 144 14.28 -4.94 21.27
N SER A 145 15.29 -5.73 21.62
CA SER A 145 15.32 -6.49 22.86
C SER A 145 15.83 -5.69 24.05
N ASP A 146 16.64 -4.66 23.79
CA ASP A 146 17.26 -3.80 24.80
C ASP A 146 17.67 -2.48 24.15
N GLU A 147 16.96 -1.42 24.51
CA GLU A 147 17.14 -0.07 23.96
C GLU A 147 18.34 0.67 24.55
N THR A 148 18.92 0.18 25.66
CA THR A 148 20.10 0.80 26.27
C THR A 148 21.37 0.51 25.50
N HIS A 149 21.41 -0.66 24.83
CA HIS A 149 22.54 -1.09 24.01
C HIS A 149 22.24 -1.04 22.52
N LEU A 150 20.98 -0.90 22.10
CA LEU A 150 20.59 -0.82 20.70
C LEU A 150 19.46 0.18 20.47
N PHE A 151 19.79 1.31 19.86
CA PHE A 151 18.87 2.42 19.65
C PHE A 151 19.06 3.08 18.28
N ILE A 152 18.03 3.80 17.83
CA ILE A 152 18.12 4.68 16.68
C ILE A 152 18.40 6.09 17.18
N THR A 153 19.40 6.75 16.61
CA THR A 153 19.68 8.17 16.84
C THR A 153 20.38 8.72 15.59
N ASP A 154 20.09 9.97 15.25
CA ASP A 154 20.70 10.66 14.10
C ASP A 154 20.50 9.90 12.77
N GLY A 155 19.35 9.22 12.59
CA GLY A 155 19.06 8.49 11.36
C GLY A 155 19.85 7.18 11.19
N VAL A 156 20.43 6.62 12.26
CA VAL A 156 21.19 5.36 12.19
C VAL A 156 20.89 4.46 13.40
N ILE A 157 21.00 3.14 13.22
CA ILE A 157 21.01 2.19 14.35
C ILE A 157 22.41 2.17 14.95
N LYS A 158 22.52 2.38 16.27
CA LYS A 158 23.76 2.24 17.02
C LYS A 158 23.66 1.05 17.98
N LYS A 159 24.67 0.17 17.96
CA LYS A 159 24.87 -0.92 18.91
C LYS A 159 26.12 -0.66 19.76
N LEU A 160 25.95 -0.64 21.09
CA LEU A 160 27.04 -0.54 22.09
C LEU A 160 27.38 -1.91 22.70
N LYS A 161 28.62 -2.10 23.15
CA LYS A 161 29.03 -3.33 23.86
C LYS A 161 28.30 -3.53 25.19
N GLY A 162 28.25 -4.79 25.65
CA GLY A 162 27.82 -5.11 27.02
C GLY A 162 26.58 -6.01 27.11
N ALA A 163 25.85 -6.18 26.02
CA ALA A 163 24.68 -7.06 25.96
C ALA A 163 24.53 -7.73 24.59
N TYR A 164 24.06 -8.97 24.61
CA TYR A 164 23.47 -9.61 23.44
C TYR A 164 22.12 -8.96 23.21
N VAL A 165 21.92 -8.42 22.02
CA VAL A 165 20.66 -7.75 21.67
C VAL A 165 20.23 -8.12 20.27
N TYR A 166 18.97 -7.87 19.98
CA TYR A 166 18.46 -7.97 18.63
C TYR A 166 17.47 -6.86 18.34
N PHE A 167 17.36 -6.54 17.05
CA PHE A 167 16.20 -5.86 16.51
C PHE A 167 15.51 -6.75 15.48
N ALA A 168 14.19 -6.69 15.44
CA ALA A 168 13.41 -7.53 14.54
C ALA A 168 12.25 -6.78 13.95
N GLN A 169 11.87 -7.16 12.73
CA GLN A 169 10.65 -6.70 12.08
C GLN A 169 9.92 -7.90 11.49
N ASN A 170 8.60 -7.92 11.69
CA ASN A 170 7.75 -8.83 10.93
C ASN A 170 7.71 -8.34 9.49
N LEU A 171 8.27 -9.13 8.59
CA LEU A 171 8.27 -8.82 7.18
C LEU A 171 7.23 -9.70 6.48
N PRO A 172 6.54 -9.17 5.47
CA PRO A 172 5.63 -9.96 4.68
C PRO A 172 6.45 -10.80 3.67
N VAL A 173 7.25 -11.74 4.16
CA VAL A 173 8.03 -12.64 3.32
C VAL A 173 7.29 -13.95 3.07
N GLN A 174 7.43 -14.49 1.87
CA GLN A 174 6.83 -15.76 1.47
C GLN A 174 7.76 -16.91 1.84
N PRO A 175 7.27 -18.06 2.34
CA PRO A 175 8.12 -19.20 2.61
C PRO A 175 8.83 -19.73 1.36
N ASN A 176 10.04 -20.24 1.53
CA ASN A 176 10.86 -20.91 0.52
C ASN A 176 11.24 -20.04 -0.69
N ARG A 177 11.23 -18.71 -0.56
CA ARG A 177 11.57 -17.75 -1.62
C ARG A 177 12.90 -17.06 -1.31
N ASN A 178 13.63 -16.66 -2.35
CA ASN A 178 14.88 -15.92 -2.19
C ASN A 178 14.59 -14.42 -2.04
N TYR A 179 15.24 -13.82 -1.06
CA TYR A 179 15.22 -12.40 -0.79
C TYR A 179 16.65 -11.86 -0.73
N LYS A 180 16.81 -10.60 -1.12
CA LYS A 180 18.04 -9.84 -1.01
C LYS A 180 17.88 -8.91 0.19
N LEU A 181 18.77 -9.06 1.16
CA LEU A 181 18.99 -8.10 2.22
C LEU A 181 20.12 -7.17 1.77
N GLU A 182 19.89 -5.87 1.80
CA GLU A 182 20.94 -4.85 1.66
C GLU A 182 20.98 -3.98 2.90
N TYR A 183 22.16 -3.53 3.28
CA TYR A 183 22.37 -2.68 4.45
C TYR A 183 23.73 -1.99 4.33
N GLU A 184 23.88 -0.88 5.04
CA GLU A 184 25.12 -0.14 5.15
C GLU A 184 25.67 -0.29 6.56
N VAL A 185 26.94 -0.68 6.65
CA VAL A 185 27.73 -0.59 7.88
C VAL A 185 28.45 0.74 7.85
N VAL A 186 27.92 1.74 8.55
CA VAL A 186 28.49 3.09 8.63
C VAL A 186 29.80 3.05 9.42
N ASN A 187 29.81 2.28 10.51
CA ASN A 187 31.00 2.03 11.32
C ASN A 187 30.91 0.66 11.98
N MET A 188 32.04 -0.04 12.11
CA MET A 188 32.14 -1.29 12.85
C MET A 188 33.40 -1.25 13.71
N ALA A 189 33.22 -1.21 15.02
CA ALA A 189 34.33 -1.34 15.96
C ALA A 189 34.58 -2.80 16.32
N THR A 190 33.52 -3.63 16.44
CA THR A 190 33.66 -5.05 16.74
C THR A 190 32.57 -5.87 16.05
N PRO A 191 32.93 -6.87 15.23
CA PRO A 191 31.97 -7.67 14.46
C PRO A 191 31.10 -8.54 15.38
N GLY A 192 29.96 -8.97 14.85
CA GLY A 192 29.03 -9.85 15.57
C GLY A 192 27.58 -9.70 15.14
N LEU A 193 27.34 -9.16 13.94
CA LEU A 193 26.01 -9.02 13.37
C LEU A 193 25.61 -10.32 12.65
N SER A 194 24.41 -10.80 12.92
CA SER A 194 23.85 -11.98 12.26
C SER A 194 22.37 -11.80 11.92
N LEU A 195 21.93 -12.55 10.91
CA LEU A 195 20.57 -12.58 10.44
C LEU A 195 19.93 -13.92 10.78
N SER A 196 18.75 -13.90 11.41
CA SER A 196 17.95 -15.09 11.66
C SER A 196 16.50 -14.85 11.25
N GLN A 197 15.78 -15.91 10.92
CA GLN A 197 14.34 -15.84 10.67
C GLN A 197 13.60 -16.33 11.90
N GLY A 198 12.58 -15.61 12.36
CA GLY A 198 11.84 -15.93 13.58
C GLY A 198 11.82 -14.81 14.63
N GLY A 199 11.15 -15.11 15.75
CA GLY A 199 10.91 -14.18 16.84
C GLY A 199 10.77 -14.92 18.18
N GLY A 200 10.95 -14.22 19.29
CA GLY A 200 11.01 -14.83 20.62
C GLY A 200 12.12 -15.88 20.73
N SER A 201 11.77 -17.08 21.22
CA SER A 201 12.65 -18.25 21.36
C SER A 201 12.75 -19.11 20.09
N CYS A 202 11.93 -18.85 19.07
CA CYS A 202 11.91 -19.63 17.84
C CYS A 202 12.62 -18.87 16.72
N VAL A 203 13.92 -19.14 16.54
CA VAL A 203 14.72 -18.61 15.43
C VAL A 203 15.36 -19.72 14.62
N SER A 204 15.52 -19.47 13.33
CA SER A 204 16.29 -20.31 12.43
C SER A 204 17.78 -20.23 12.76
N LYS A 205 18.56 -21.12 12.13
CA LYS A 205 20.02 -20.96 12.07
C LYS A 205 20.37 -19.56 11.55
N SER A 206 21.30 -18.90 12.25
CA SER A 206 21.77 -17.57 11.89
C SER A 206 22.72 -17.61 10.70
N ILE A 207 22.66 -16.57 9.88
CA ILE A 207 23.60 -16.25 8.82
C ILE A 207 24.49 -15.13 9.35
N MET A 208 25.80 -15.35 9.42
CA MET A 208 26.72 -14.28 9.79
C MET A 208 26.74 -13.23 8.68
N LEU A 209 26.58 -11.96 9.08
CA LEU A 209 26.57 -10.85 8.14
C LEU A 209 27.99 -10.25 8.03
N PRO A 210 28.41 -9.85 6.82
CA PRO A 210 29.57 -9.00 6.63
C PRO A 210 29.58 -7.81 7.60
N SER A 211 30.76 -7.47 8.09
CA SER A 211 30.91 -6.50 9.18
C SER A 211 32.00 -5.45 8.92
N ASN A 212 32.63 -5.43 7.75
CA ASN A 212 33.47 -4.30 7.38
C ASN A 212 32.62 -3.07 7.02
N THR A 213 33.16 -1.86 7.19
CA THR A 213 32.48 -0.62 6.76
C THR A 213 32.15 -0.64 5.27
N GLY A 214 30.96 -0.13 4.91
CA GLY A 214 30.47 -0.02 3.54
C GLY A 214 29.13 -0.70 3.30
N HIS A 215 28.73 -0.74 2.03
CA HIS A 215 27.47 -1.34 1.59
C HIS A 215 27.60 -2.86 1.39
N HIS A 216 26.60 -3.60 1.87
CA HIS A 216 26.57 -5.07 1.81
C HIS A 216 25.26 -5.57 1.23
N ALA A 217 25.33 -6.73 0.57
CA ALA A 217 24.17 -7.45 0.09
C ALA A 217 24.31 -8.95 0.38
N VAL A 218 23.24 -9.55 0.90
CA VAL A 218 23.18 -10.99 1.19
C VAL A 218 21.89 -11.55 0.62
N ILE A 219 21.99 -12.62 -0.16
CA ILE A 219 20.82 -13.39 -0.60
C ILE A 219 20.55 -14.48 0.42
N PHE A 220 19.31 -14.56 0.87
CA PHE A 220 18.86 -15.58 1.80
C PHE A 220 17.55 -16.19 1.34
N ARG A 221 17.31 -17.45 1.71
CA ARG A 221 16.05 -18.14 1.45
C ARG A 221 15.20 -18.14 2.71
N THR A 222 13.92 -17.81 2.57
CA THR A 222 12.97 -17.79 3.68
C THR A 222 12.47 -19.19 4.05
N ASN A 223 12.28 -19.41 5.34
CA ASN A 223 11.54 -20.54 5.87
C ASN A 223 10.09 -20.13 6.20
N ASN A 224 9.39 -20.90 7.03
CA ASN A 224 8.00 -20.61 7.41
C ASN A 224 7.84 -19.46 8.42
N LEU A 225 8.94 -18.87 8.91
CA LEU A 225 8.93 -17.78 9.87
C LEU A 225 8.93 -16.43 9.14
N ARG A 226 8.03 -15.55 9.56
CA ARG A 226 7.77 -14.25 8.90
C ARG A 226 8.55 -13.07 9.51
N SER A 227 9.23 -13.28 10.62
CA SER A 227 10.06 -12.25 11.25
C SER A 227 11.49 -12.35 10.76
N LEU A 228 12.10 -11.20 10.48
CA LEU A 228 13.54 -11.10 10.28
C LEU A 228 14.15 -10.48 11.54
N ARG A 229 15.12 -11.18 12.12
CA ARG A 229 15.85 -10.75 13.32
C ARG A 229 17.30 -10.48 12.95
N PHE A 230 17.78 -9.31 13.30
CA PHE A 230 19.18 -8.94 13.30
C PHE A 230 19.68 -9.04 14.74
N ALA A 231 20.55 -10.01 14.99
CA ALA A 231 21.12 -10.24 16.31
C ALA A 231 22.57 -9.77 16.36
N ALA A 232 22.96 -9.22 17.50
CA ALA A 232 24.25 -8.64 17.77
C ALA A 232 24.85 -9.26 19.04
N GLU A 233 26.07 -9.79 18.92
CA GLU A 233 26.79 -10.41 20.03
C GLU A 233 27.14 -9.40 21.14
N VAL A 234 27.41 -9.91 22.35
CA VAL A 234 27.69 -9.11 23.56
C VAL A 234 28.80 -8.07 23.32
N ASP A 235 29.87 -8.49 22.65
CA ASP A 235 31.06 -7.67 22.43
C ASP A 235 31.00 -6.84 21.15
N SER A 236 29.93 -6.99 20.35
CA SER A 236 29.78 -6.26 19.09
C SER A 236 29.41 -4.80 19.32
N GLU A 237 29.94 -3.95 18.42
CA GLU A 237 29.72 -2.50 18.42
C GLU A 237 29.77 -2.00 16.99
N PHE A 238 28.67 -1.39 16.55
CA PHE A 238 28.47 -0.98 15.17
C PHE A 238 27.43 0.11 14.99
N ILE A 239 27.45 0.72 13.80
CA ILE A 239 26.46 1.64 13.30
C ILE A 239 25.95 1.11 11.96
N LEU A 240 24.62 0.94 11.84
CA LEU A 240 23.95 0.48 10.63
C LEU A 240 22.97 1.52 10.10
N ASP A 241 22.80 1.51 8.79
CA ASP A 241 21.81 2.31 8.08
C ASP A 241 21.31 1.58 6.82
N ASN A 242 20.31 2.15 6.14
CA ASN A 242 19.85 1.81 4.80
C ASN A 242 19.49 0.32 4.64
N ILE A 243 18.82 -0.23 5.65
CA ILE A 243 18.39 -1.63 5.65
C ILE A 243 17.21 -1.80 4.70
N SER A 244 17.41 -2.62 3.67
CA SER A 244 16.36 -3.00 2.73
C SER A 244 16.24 -4.49 2.56
N VAL A 245 15.01 -4.97 2.37
CA VAL A 245 14.75 -6.36 2.02
C VAL A 245 13.85 -6.38 0.79
N SER A 246 14.32 -6.96 -0.30
CA SER A 246 13.55 -7.08 -1.54
C SER A 246 13.47 -8.54 -1.97
N ALA A 247 12.39 -8.90 -2.67
CA ALA A 247 12.33 -10.21 -3.31
C ALA A 247 13.39 -10.26 -4.42
N VAL A 248 14.11 -11.38 -4.55
CA VAL A 248 14.97 -11.59 -5.72
C VAL A 248 14.06 -11.94 -6.89
N THR A 249 13.60 -10.90 -7.60
CA THR A 249 12.84 -11.02 -8.86
C THR A 249 13.64 -10.44 -10.01
N SER A 250 13.43 -10.98 -11.22
CA SER A 250 14.02 -10.49 -12.47
C SER A 250 13.38 -9.18 -12.98
N GLU A 251 12.34 -8.70 -12.32
CA GLU A 251 11.61 -7.50 -12.73
C GLU A 251 11.69 -6.47 -11.60
N ASN A 252 12.24 -5.30 -11.93
CA ASN A 252 12.11 -4.10 -11.11
C ASN A 252 10.61 -3.83 -10.96
N GLY A 253 10.04 -4.19 -9.80
CA GLY A 253 8.59 -4.14 -9.61
C GLY A 253 8.06 -2.74 -9.89
N LYS A 254 7.04 -2.68 -10.76
CA LYS A 254 6.32 -1.45 -11.13
C LYS A 254 5.95 -0.65 -9.87
N GLU A 255 6.05 0.67 -9.95
CA GLU A 255 5.58 1.57 -8.89
C GLU A 255 4.09 1.31 -8.64
N ILE A 256 3.71 1.18 -7.38
CA ILE A 256 2.30 1.10 -6.97
C ILE A 256 1.88 2.49 -6.52
N ILE A 257 0.78 2.99 -7.06
CA ILE A 257 0.24 4.30 -6.75
C ILE A 257 -0.66 4.18 -5.51
N PRO A 258 -0.32 4.78 -4.35
CA PRO A 258 -1.16 4.72 -3.17
C PRO A 258 -2.26 5.78 -3.22
N TRP A 259 -3.50 5.34 -3.03
CA TRP A 259 -4.69 6.16 -2.83
C TRP A 259 -5.12 6.11 -1.38
N ALA A 260 -5.47 7.28 -0.85
CA ALA A 260 -5.92 7.41 0.52
C ALA A 260 -7.37 6.97 0.67
N TYR A 261 -7.63 6.23 1.75
CA TYR A 261 -8.94 5.87 2.25
C TYR A 261 -9.18 6.49 3.61
N ASN A 262 -10.39 7.00 3.83
CA ASN A 262 -10.86 7.48 5.12
C ASN A 262 -10.06 8.69 5.65
N ASN A 263 -10.36 9.09 6.89
CA ASN A 263 -9.79 10.19 7.66
C ASN A 263 -9.84 11.55 6.95
N PRO A 264 -11.04 12.14 6.74
CA PRO A 264 -12.34 11.69 7.23
C PRO A 264 -13.08 10.76 6.27
N GLN A 265 -13.86 9.81 6.79
CA GLN A 265 -14.77 9.03 5.94
C GLN A 265 -15.81 9.94 5.25
N ALA A 266 -16.39 9.53 4.11
CA ALA A 266 -17.37 10.32 3.35
C ALA A 266 -18.59 10.78 4.19
N GLY A 267 -19.12 11.97 3.88
CA GLY A 267 -20.37 12.48 4.46
C GLY A 267 -20.27 13.21 5.81
N ILE A 268 -19.07 13.35 6.38
CA ILE A 268 -18.89 14.12 7.61
C ILE A 268 -18.97 15.62 7.29
N GLU A 269 -19.81 16.37 8.00
CA GLU A 269 -20.01 17.81 7.78
C GLU A 269 -18.85 18.66 8.35
N LYS A 270 -17.65 18.49 7.81
CA LYS A 270 -16.44 19.22 8.20
C LYS A 270 -15.70 19.76 6.97
N PRO A 271 -16.27 20.73 6.23
CA PRO A 271 -15.72 21.19 4.96
C PRO A 271 -14.24 21.59 5.04
N GLY A 272 -13.85 22.36 6.06
CA GLY A 272 -12.45 22.75 6.26
C GLY A 272 -11.49 21.56 6.38
N THR A 273 -11.93 20.46 7.00
CA THR A 273 -11.16 19.23 7.12
C THR A 273 -10.98 18.54 5.77
N TYR A 274 -12.04 18.41 4.96
CA TYR A 274 -11.94 17.79 3.62
C TYR A 274 -11.02 18.57 2.69
N LYS A 275 -11.14 19.90 2.65
CA LYS A 275 -10.28 20.77 1.84
C LYS A 275 -8.81 20.61 2.19
N MET A 276 -8.50 20.60 3.49
CA MET A 276 -7.14 20.47 3.98
C MET A 276 -6.58 19.08 3.67
N ILE A 277 -7.29 18.04 4.13
CA ILE A 277 -6.81 16.65 4.13
C ILE A 277 -6.65 16.08 2.73
N TYR A 278 -7.63 16.32 1.86
CA TYR A 278 -7.64 15.85 0.48
C TYR A 278 -7.04 16.85 -0.50
N GLY A 279 -6.63 18.02 0.00
CA GLY A 279 -5.80 18.98 -0.72
C GLY A 279 -4.31 18.73 -0.45
N LYS A 280 -3.55 19.80 -0.16
CA LYS A 280 -2.07 19.79 -0.07
C LYS A 280 -1.49 18.68 0.81
N SER A 281 -2.11 18.37 1.96
CA SER A 281 -1.57 17.33 2.85
C SER A 281 -1.57 15.94 2.23
N LEU A 282 -2.48 15.65 1.28
CA LEU A 282 -2.50 14.37 0.57
C LEU A 282 -1.15 14.09 -0.11
N ILE A 283 -0.60 15.10 -0.79
CA ILE A 283 0.66 14.99 -1.50
C ILE A 283 1.85 14.97 -0.54
N ILE A 284 1.82 15.80 0.51
CA ILE A 284 2.87 15.84 1.55
C ILE A 284 3.07 14.46 2.16
N ASP A 285 1.98 13.74 2.43
CA ASP A 285 2.03 12.42 3.03
C ASP A 285 2.33 11.30 2.01
N GLY A 286 2.58 11.66 0.75
CA GLY A 286 3.01 10.74 -0.31
C GLY A 286 1.89 10.04 -1.08
N PHE A 287 0.61 10.33 -0.78
CA PHE A 287 -0.52 9.78 -1.52
C PHE A 287 -0.72 10.49 -2.86
N LYS A 288 -1.27 9.76 -3.84
CA LYS A 288 -1.45 10.25 -5.23
C LYS A 288 -2.91 10.27 -5.66
N GLY A 289 -3.84 9.93 -4.78
CA GLY A 289 -5.27 9.93 -5.04
C GLY A 289 -6.07 9.63 -3.78
N VAL A 290 -7.39 9.63 -3.93
CA VAL A 290 -8.34 9.37 -2.85
C VAL A 290 -9.39 8.42 -3.39
N CYS A 291 -9.80 7.44 -2.57
CA CYS A 291 -10.93 6.60 -2.86
C CYS A 291 -11.69 6.40 -1.55
N ASN A 292 -12.70 7.20 -1.27
CA ASN A 292 -13.54 7.00 -0.08
C ASN A 292 -14.62 5.95 -0.33
N TYR A 293 -15.25 5.47 0.74
CA TYR A 293 -16.22 4.37 0.70
C TYR A 293 -17.34 4.60 -0.32
N ALA A 294 -17.94 5.79 -0.31
CA ALA A 294 -19.06 6.09 -1.20
C ALA A 294 -19.17 7.58 -1.52
N TYR A 295 -19.69 7.86 -2.71
CA TYR A 295 -20.21 9.18 -3.05
C TYR A 295 -21.56 9.43 -2.33
N GLN A 296 -22.39 8.38 -2.26
CA GLN A 296 -23.71 8.34 -1.63
C GLN A 296 -23.94 6.94 -1.07
N SER A 297 -24.29 6.81 0.21
CA SER A 297 -24.71 5.54 0.81
C SER A 297 -25.60 5.77 2.04
N GLY A 298 -26.54 4.85 2.27
CA GLY A 298 -27.55 4.94 3.32
C GLY A 298 -28.80 5.73 2.91
N GLU A 299 -29.71 5.95 3.85
CA GLU A 299 -30.89 6.80 3.65
C GLU A 299 -30.46 8.26 3.59
N CYS A 300 -30.12 8.73 2.39
CA CYS A 300 -29.45 10.03 2.20
C CYS A 300 -30.23 11.24 2.76
N TRP A 301 -31.52 11.12 3.05
CA TRP A 301 -32.38 12.18 3.59
C TRP A 301 -32.74 11.99 5.08
N ASN A 302 -32.19 10.97 5.73
CA ASN A 302 -32.52 10.59 7.11
C ASN A 302 -31.25 10.20 7.87
N ASP A 303 -30.69 11.14 8.63
CA ASP A 303 -29.50 10.92 9.45
C ASP A 303 -29.69 9.89 10.57
N TRP A 304 -30.93 9.57 10.91
CA TRP A 304 -31.31 8.67 12.01
C TRP A 304 -31.75 7.29 11.52
N ALA A 305 -31.57 7.01 10.22
CA ALA A 305 -31.94 5.74 9.61
C ALA A 305 -31.17 4.52 10.13
N ASN A 306 -30.03 4.75 10.79
CA ASN A 306 -29.18 3.71 11.33
C ASN A 306 -28.71 4.11 12.73
N GLU A 307 -28.78 3.16 13.67
CA GLU A 307 -28.46 3.38 15.08
C GLU A 307 -26.96 3.63 15.32
N THR A 308 -26.10 3.20 14.39
CA THR A 308 -24.64 3.19 14.55
C THR A 308 -23.95 4.23 13.66
N TRP A 309 -24.41 4.40 12.42
CA TRP A 309 -23.70 5.18 11.40
C TRP A 309 -24.62 6.17 10.68
N ARG A 310 -24.21 7.44 10.59
CA ARG A 310 -24.88 8.39 9.69
C ARG A 310 -24.69 7.98 8.22
N PRO A 311 -25.64 8.31 7.34
CA PRO A 311 -25.48 8.17 5.89
C PRO A 311 -24.19 8.85 5.39
N HIS A 312 -23.52 8.20 4.43
CA HIS A 312 -22.29 8.70 3.82
C HIS A 312 -22.65 9.52 2.58
N VAL A 313 -22.91 10.82 2.77
CA VAL A 313 -23.49 11.68 1.72
C VAL A 313 -22.52 12.80 1.33
N MET A 314 -21.90 12.67 0.16
CA MET A 314 -21.14 13.77 -0.45
C MET A 314 -22.03 14.66 -1.31
N ALA A 315 -23.12 14.12 -1.87
CA ALA A 315 -24.16 14.90 -2.53
C ALA A 315 -25.52 14.27 -2.25
N TYR A 316 -26.57 15.05 -2.10
CA TYR A 316 -27.92 14.51 -1.95
C TYR A 316 -28.49 14.12 -3.32
N PRO A 317 -29.09 12.92 -3.46
CA PRO A 317 -29.70 12.50 -4.71
C PRO A 317 -30.99 13.29 -4.97
N THR A 318 -31.23 13.67 -6.22
CA THR A 318 -32.50 14.24 -6.71
C THR A 318 -32.92 13.57 -8.01
N GLN A 319 -34.07 13.94 -8.57
CA GLN A 319 -34.54 13.41 -9.86
C GLN A 319 -33.68 13.85 -11.05
N GLU A 320 -33.07 15.04 -10.99
CA GLU A 320 -32.40 15.65 -12.15
C GLU A 320 -30.90 15.82 -11.95
N THR A 321 -30.47 16.37 -10.81
CA THR A 321 -29.06 16.67 -10.56
C THR A 321 -28.74 16.57 -9.07
N PRO A 322 -27.65 15.89 -8.68
CA PRO A 322 -27.25 15.82 -7.29
C PRO A 322 -27.04 17.22 -6.68
N ILE A 323 -27.49 17.42 -5.44
CA ILE A 323 -27.21 18.65 -4.69
C ILE A 323 -25.91 18.44 -3.92
N PRO A 324 -24.82 19.16 -4.26
CA PRO A 324 -23.56 18.99 -3.55
C PRO A 324 -23.65 19.45 -2.10
N THR A 325 -22.93 18.78 -1.22
CA THR A 325 -22.76 19.20 0.17
C THR A 325 -21.58 20.15 0.34
N LEU A 326 -21.50 20.87 1.48
CA LEU A 326 -20.34 21.71 1.78
C LEU A 326 -19.04 20.90 1.83
N GLN A 327 -19.06 19.68 2.38
CA GLN A 327 -17.89 18.80 2.44
C GLN A 327 -17.44 18.33 1.05
N TRP A 328 -18.38 18.12 0.11
CA TRP A 328 -18.04 17.81 -1.27
C TRP A 328 -17.41 18.99 -2.00
N GLU A 329 -18.00 20.17 -1.90
CA GLU A 329 -17.40 21.36 -2.52
C GLU A 329 -16.01 21.66 -1.95
N ALA A 330 -15.82 21.44 -0.65
CA ALA A 330 -14.52 21.59 -0.02
C ALA A 330 -13.50 20.52 -0.47
N LEU A 331 -13.91 19.25 -0.62
CA LEU A 331 -13.07 18.21 -1.21
C LEU A 331 -12.68 18.56 -2.64
N ARG A 332 -13.65 18.99 -3.46
CA ARG A 332 -13.43 19.41 -4.85
C ARG A 332 -12.43 20.58 -4.90
N GLU A 333 -12.61 21.60 -4.06
CA GLU A 333 -11.69 22.73 -3.98
C GLU A 333 -10.28 22.31 -3.56
N GLY A 334 -10.16 21.38 -2.60
CA GLY A 334 -8.88 20.79 -2.20
C GLY A 334 -8.16 20.10 -3.37
N ILE A 335 -8.88 19.27 -4.13
CA ILE A 335 -8.34 18.60 -5.33
C ILE A 335 -7.98 19.61 -6.43
N ASP A 336 -8.83 20.60 -6.68
CA ASP A 336 -8.56 21.62 -7.68
C ASP A 336 -7.31 22.43 -7.30
N ALA A 337 -7.15 22.81 -6.04
CA ALA A 337 -5.94 23.47 -5.56
C ALA A 337 -4.68 22.64 -5.86
N LEU A 338 -4.72 21.31 -5.66
CA LEU A 338 -3.59 20.43 -5.98
C LEU A 338 -3.20 20.48 -7.45
N ARG A 339 -4.18 20.49 -8.36
CA ARG A 339 -3.93 20.54 -9.82
C ARG A 339 -3.14 21.77 -10.23
N TYR A 340 -3.38 22.90 -9.56
CA TYR A 340 -2.69 24.17 -9.84
C TYR A 340 -1.43 24.39 -8.99
N SER A 341 -1.26 23.64 -7.89
CA SER A 341 -0.09 23.75 -7.00
C SER A 341 1.15 23.04 -7.53
N ILE A 342 1.02 22.18 -8.54
CA ILE A 342 2.14 21.41 -9.13
C ILE A 342 2.87 22.23 -10.21
N VAL A 343 2.53 23.51 -10.36
CA VAL A 343 3.17 24.46 -11.28
C VAL A 343 4.12 25.38 -10.50
N GLU A 344 5.18 24.83 -9.90
CA GLU A 344 6.37 25.60 -9.46
C GLU A 344 7.65 24.78 -9.69
#